data_AF-A0A2V7XSJ9-F1
#
_entry.id   AF-A0A2V7XSJ9-F1
#
_cell.length_a   1.000
_cell.length_b   1.000
_cell.length_c   1.000
_cell.angle_alpha   90.00
_cell.angle_beta   90.00
_cell.angle_gamma   90.00
#
_symmetry.space_group_name_H-M   'P 1'
#
loop_
_entity.id
_entity.type
_entity.pdbx_description
1 polymer ?
#
loop_
_entity_poly.entity_id
_entity_poly.type
_entity_poly.pdbx_seq_one_letter_code
_entity_poly.pdbx_strand_id
1 'polypeptide(L)'
;MTALGFLAIPIFDMVVFSALVATALLMRRDKETHKRLMLLAFISIVVAAVARLPGMLPRGPLAFFGAGYLFILVAVIYDLVSRRRVHKAYLWGGALLVASVPLRLIISGTGAWRAFAEFLIR
;
A
#
# COMPACT_ATOMS: atom_id res chain seq x y z
N MET A 1 14.59 2.26 13.13
CA MET A 1 13.59 1.17 13.21
C MET A 1 14.36 -0.14 13.34
N THR A 2 13.95 -1.05 14.23
CA THR A 2 14.62 -2.37 14.37
C THR A 2 14.25 -3.30 13.21
N ALA A 3 15.00 -4.39 13.01
CA ALA A 3 14.69 -5.39 11.98
C ALA A 3 13.30 -6.03 12.18
N LEU A 4 12.95 -6.36 13.43
CA LEU A 4 11.62 -6.87 13.80
C LEU A 4 10.51 -5.85 13.52
N GLY A 5 10.73 -4.58 13.83
CA GLY A 5 9.79 -3.51 13.49
C GLY A 5 9.65 -3.33 11.97
N PHE A 6 10.74 -3.46 11.22
CA PHE A 6 10.73 -3.38 9.76
C PHE A 6 9.89 -4.48 9.11
N LEU A 7 9.83 -5.68 9.70
CA LEU A 7 9.00 -6.80 9.22
C LEU A 7 7.51 -6.44 9.08
N ALA A 8 7.02 -5.42 9.82
CA ALA A 8 5.65 -4.94 9.68
C ALA A 8 5.33 -4.44 8.28
N ILE A 9 6.30 -3.78 7.62
CA ILE A 9 6.09 -3.21 6.29
C ILE A 9 5.74 -4.29 5.26
N PRO A 10 6.60 -5.31 5.00
CA PRO A 10 6.30 -6.32 4.00
C PRO A 10 5.10 -7.21 4.36
N ILE A 11 4.88 -7.54 5.64
CA ILE A 11 3.72 -8.34 6.05
C ILE A 11 2.41 -7.61 5.75
N PHE A 12 2.31 -6.34 6.13
CA PHE A 12 1.12 -5.56 5.82
C PHE A 12 0.99 -5.26 4.32
N ASP A 13 2.09 -5.15 3.57
CA ASP A 13 2.03 -5.06 2.11
C ASP A 13 1.38 -6.30 1.50
N MET A 14 1.76 -7.50 1.96
CA MET A 14 1.13 -8.75 1.52
C MET A 14 -0.36 -8.77 1.84
N VAL A 15 -0.77 -8.35 3.05
CA VAL A 15 -2.18 -8.30 3.45
C VAL A 15 -2.97 -7.33 2.59
N VAL A 16 -2.48 -6.10 2.42
CA VAL A 16 -3.19 -5.06 1.64
C VAL A 16 -3.23 -5.44 0.15
N PHE A 17 -2.13 -5.92 -0.41
CA PHE A 17 -2.08 -6.40 -1.78
C PHE A 17 -3.09 -7.53 -2.02
N SER A 18 -3.08 -8.56 -1.16
CA SER A 18 -3.97 -9.71 -1.28
C SER A 18 -5.43 -9.29 -1.15
N ALA A 19 -5.76 -8.39 -0.22
CA ALA A 19 -7.10 -7.85 -0.07
C ALA A 19 -7.58 -7.08 -1.30
N LEU A 20 -6.73 -6.21 -1.88
CA LEU A 20 -7.05 -5.47 -3.09
C LEU A 20 -7.25 -6.41 -4.29
N VAL A 21 -6.35 -7.38 -4.48
CA VAL A 21 -6.46 -8.37 -5.56
C VAL A 21 -7.70 -9.24 -5.39
N ALA A 22 -7.94 -9.78 -4.19
CA ALA A 22 -9.13 -10.57 -3.92
C ALA A 22 -10.41 -9.78 -4.21
N THR A 23 -10.48 -8.52 -3.75
CA THR A 23 -11.62 -7.64 -4.02
C THR A 23 -11.76 -7.36 -5.52
N ALA A 24 -10.65 -7.12 -6.23
CA ALA A 24 -10.66 -6.93 -7.68
C ALA A 24 -11.21 -8.17 -8.41
N LEU A 25 -10.83 -9.37 -7.98
CA LEU A 25 -11.29 -10.63 -8.56
C LEU A 25 -12.78 -10.89 -8.28
N LEU A 26 -13.26 -10.58 -7.07
CA LEU A 26 -14.69 -10.65 -6.73
C LEU A 26 -15.50 -9.67 -7.59
N MET A 27 -14.96 -8.49 -7.88
CA MET A 27 -15.60 -7.46 -8.70
C MET A 27 -15.28 -7.58 -10.21
N ARG A 28 -14.76 -8.72 -10.68
CA ARG A 28 -14.33 -8.91 -12.09
C ARG A 28 -15.43 -8.68 -13.15
N ARG A 29 -16.70 -8.79 -12.76
CA ARG A 29 -17.84 -8.50 -13.66
C ARG A 29 -17.95 -7.02 -13.99
N ASP A 30 -17.52 -6.15 -13.08
CA ASP A 30 -17.38 -4.72 -13.32
C ASP A 30 -15.93 -4.42 -13.72
N LYS A 31 -15.70 -4.32 -15.03
CA LYS A 31 -14.38 -4.05 -15.61
C LYS A 31 -13.77 -2.74 -15.08
N GLU A 32 -14.60 -1.74 -14.77
CA GLU A 32 -14.13 -0.44 -14.30
C GLU A 32 -13.59 -0.51 -12.88
N THR A 33 -14.31 -1.19 -11.99
CA THR A 33 -13.85 -1.41 -10.61
C THR A 33 -12.65 -2.34 -10.58
N HIS A 34 -12.71 -3.45 -11.32
CA HIS A 34 -11.63 -4.43 -11.39
C HIS A 34 -10.29 -3.81 -11.79
N LYS A 35 -10.24 -3.06 -12.90
CA LYS A 35 -9.00 -2.44 -13.40
C LYS A 35 -8.39 -1.47 -12.37
N ARG A 36 -9.23 -0.69 -11.70
CA ARG A 36 -8.77 0.29 -10.70
C ARG A 36 -8.24 -0.36 -9.44
N LEU A 37 -8.92 -1.38 -8.93
CA LEU A 37 -8.44 -2.15 -7.78
C LEU A 37 -7.13 -2.89 -8.09
N MET A 38 -7.01 -3.46 -9.30
CA MET A 38 -5.75 -4.05 -9.76
C MET A 38 -4.63 -3.01 -9.82
N LEU A 39 -4.90 -1.81 -10.35
CA LEU A 39 -3.89 -0.74 -10.37
C LEU A 39 -3.45 -0.36 -8.95
N LEU A 40 -4.38 -0.21 -8.01
CA LEU A 40 -4.05 0.07 -6.60
C LEU A 40 -3.22 -1.05 -5.97
N ALA A 41 -3.52 -2.31 -6.28
CA ALA A 41 -2.71 -3.44 -5.83
C ALA A 41 -1.28 -3.36 -6.39
N PHE A 42 -1.11 -3.04 -7.67
CA PHE A 42 0.24 -2.82 -8.23
C PHE A 42 0.96 -1.65 -7.56
N ILE A 43 0.26 -0.54 -7.31
CA ILE A 43 0.85 0.60 -6.60
C ILE A 43 1.32 0.20 -5.19
N SER A 44 0.58 -0.65 -4.48
CA SER A 44 0.95 -1.08 -3.13
C SER A 44 2.30 -1.81 -3.08
N ILE A 45 2.62 -2.59 -4.11
CA ILE A 45 3.92 -3.32 -4.19
C ILE A 45 5.03 -2.50 -4.84
N VAL A 46 4.70 -1.52 -5.70
CA VAL A 46 5.69 -0.61 -6.30
C VAL A 46 6.44 0.19 -5.25
N VAL A 47 5.81 0.49 -4.10
CA VAL A 47 6.48 1.15 -2.97
C VAL A 47 7.76 0.43 -2.55
N ALA A 48 7.76 -0.90 -2.55
CA ALA A 48 8.95 -1.68 -2.22
C ALA A 48 10.07 -1.48 -3.25
N ALA A 49 9.73 -1.32 -4.54
CA ALA A 49 10.71 -0.98 -5.57
C ALA A 49 11.27 0.43 -5.37
N VAL A 50 10.41 1.39 -5.01
CA VAL A 50 10.82 2.77 -4.69
C VAL A 50 11.77 2.81 -3.50
N ALA A 51 11.51 2.02 -2.45
CA ALA A 51 12.38 1.93 -1.27
C ALA A 51 13.79 1.41 -1.59
N ARG A 52 13.95 0.66 -2.69
CA ARG A 52 15.24 0.13 -3.17
C ARG A 52 16.01 1.10 -4.06
N LEU A 53 15.42 2.24 -4.43
CA LEU A 53 16.14 3.27 -5.19
C LEU A 53 17.32 3.83 -4.36
N PRO A 54 18.47 4.14 -5.00
CA PRO A 54 19.62 4.70 -4.32
C PRO A 54 19.27 5.93 -3.48
N GLY A 55 19.68 5.92 -2.22
CA GLY A 55 19.44 7.02 -1.27
C GLY A 55 18.00 7.11 -0.72
N MET A 56 17.08 6.22 -1.10
CA MET A 56 15.70 6.29 -0.61
C MET A 56 15.52 5.68 0.79
N LEU A 57 16.18 4.54 1.06
CA LEU A 57 16.10 3.85 2.34
C LEU A 57 16.52 4.73 3.54
N PRO A 58 17.62 5.52 3.48
CA PRO A 58 18.01 6.43 4.56
C PRO A 58 17.01 7.55 4.85
N ARG A 59 16.17 7.93 3.88
CA ARG A 59 15.12 8.95 4.05
C ARG A 59 13.91 8.42 4.83
N GLY A 60 13.85 7.10 5.05
CA GLY A 60 12.85 6.45 5.89
C GLY A 60 11.48 6.23 5.23
N PRO A 61 10.51 5.65 5.98
CA PRO A 61 9.23 5.20 5.45
C PRO A 61 8.40 6.26 4.74
N LEU A 62 8.32 7.46 5.31
CA LEU A 62 7.52 8.54 4.73
C LEU A 62 7.99 8.91 3.32
N ALA A 63 9.29 8.83 3.04
CA ALA A 63 9.84 9.18 1.74
C ALA A 63 9.45 8.18 0.64
N PHE A 64 9.65 6.89 0.86
CA PHE A 64 9.33 5.89 -0.16
C PHE A 64 7.83 5.64 -0.31
N PHE A 65 7.04 5.72 0.77
CA PHE A 65 5.57 5.67 0.65
C PHE A 65 5.04 6.92 -0.04
N GLY A 66 5.54 8.10 0.32
CA GLY A 66 5.15 9.36 -0.32
C GLY A 66 5.42 9.34 -1.82
N ALA A 67 6.63 8.95 -2.23
CA ALA A 67 7.00 8.83 -3.64
C ALA A 67 6.18 7.74 -4.37
N GLY A 68 5.99 6.57 -3.75
CA GLY A 68 5.17 5.50 -4.35
C GLY A 68 3.69 5.86 -4.48
N TYR A 69 3.13 6.63 -3.54
CA TYR A 69 1.72 7.02 -3.61
C TYR A 69 1.44 8.21 -4.53
N LEU A 70 2.48 8.85 -5.10
CA LEU A 70 2.30 9.76 -6.25
C LEU A 70 1.57 9.07 -7.40
N PHE A 71 1.77 7.75 -7.60
CA PHE A 71 1.03 6.99 -8.60
C PHE A 71 -0.48 6.95 -8.34
N ILE A 72 -0.92 6.99 -7.07
CA ILE A 72 -2.35 7.10 -6.71
C ILE A 72 -2.88 8.47 -7.16
N LEU A 73 -2.12 9.55 -6.91
CA LEU A 73 -2.51 10.90 -7.34
C LEU A 73 -2.64 10.96 -8.86
N VAL A 74 -1.68 10.40 -9.60
CA VAL A 74 -1.75 10.32 -11.07
C VAL A 74 -3.00 9.56 -11.52
N ALA A 75 -3.31 8.43 -10.89
CA ALA A 75 -4.50 7.64 -11.21
C ALA A 75 -5.81 8.40 -10.92
N VAL A 76 -5.87 9.14 -9.80
CA VAL A 76 -7.01 9.99 -9.42
C VAL A 76 -7.18 11.16 -10.39
N ILE A 77 -6.09 11.86 -10.73
CA ILE A 77 -6.08 12.95 -11.72
C ILE A 77 -6.54 12.44 -13.08
N TYR A 78 -6.09 11.25 -13.49
CA TYR A 78 -6.53 10.63 -14.73
C TYR A 78 -8.04 10.42 -14.78
N ASP A 79 -8.65 9.91 -13.69
CA ASP A 79 -10.11 9.75 -13.58
C ASP A 79 -10.84 11.11 -13.61
N LEU A 80 -10.31 12.12 -12.91
CA LEU A 80 -10.84 13.49 -12.94
C LEU A 80 -10.80 14.11 -14.35
N VAL A 81 -9.70 13.99 -15.06
CA VAL A 81 -9.55 14.59 -16.40
C VAL A 81 -10.37 13.84 -17.45
N SER A 82 -10.30 12.50 -17.45
CA SER A 82 -10.96 11.68 -18.48
C SER A 82 -12.47 11.51 -18.27
N ARG A 83 -12.93 11.48 -17.01
CA ARG A 83 -14.31 11.11 -16.65
C ARG A 83 -15.01 12.15 -15.81
N ARG A 84 -14.33 13.25 -15.41
CA ARG A 84 -14.85 14.32 -14.54
C ARG A 84 -15.32 13.85 -13.16
N ARG A 85 -14.96 12.63 -12.76
CA ARG A 85 -15.34 12.03 -11.48
C ARG A 85 -14.29 11.00 -11.05
N VAL A 86 -14.00 10.97 -9.75
CA VAL A 86 -13.15 9.93 -9.16
C VAL A 86 -13.99 8.70 -8.87
N HIS A 87 -13.56 7.54 -9.34
CA HIS A 87 -14.26 6.29 -9.07
C HIS A 87 -14.16 5.90 -7.57
N LYS A 88 -15.25 5.36 -6.99
CA LYS A 88 -15.30 4.93 -5.58
C LYS A 88 -14.18 3.96 -5.21
N ALA A 89 -13.75 3.13 -6.16
CA ALA A 89 -12.62 2.20 -5.99
C ALA A 89 -11.31 2.93 -5.62
N TYR A 90 -11.01 4.07 -6.26
CA TYR A 90 -9.83 4.87 -5.90
C TYR A 90 -10.00 5.59 -4.57
N LEU A 91 -11.21 6.03 -4.23
CA LEU A 91 -11.47 6.63 -2.92
C LEU A 91 -11.23 5.63 -1.79
N TRP A 92 -11.88 4.47 -1.84
CA TRP A 92 -11.77 3.46 -0.78
C TRP A 92 -10.41 2.75 -0.77
N GLY A 93 -9.93 2.29 -1.93
CA GLY A 93 -8.66 1.59 -2.01
C GLY A 93 -7.46 2.53 -1.80
N GLY A 94 -7.54 3.78 -2.28
CA GLY A 94 -6.54 4.80 -2.00
C GLY A 94 -6.51 5.19 -0.52
N ALA A 95 -7.68 5.40 0.10
CA ALA A 95 -7.78 5.66 1.53
C ALA A 95 -7.21 4.49 2.35
N LEU A 96 -7.50 3.23 1.97
CA LEU A 96 -6.92 2.05 2.59
C LEU A 96 -5.39 2.08 2.54
N LEU A 97 -4.81 2.37 1.37
CA LEU A 97 -3.35 2.44 1.21
C LEU A 97 -2.73 3.55 2.06
N VAL A 98 -3.30 4.75 2.04
CA VAL A 98 -2.80 5.89 2.81
C VAL A 98 -2.94 5.64 4.31
N ALA A 99 -4.10 5.16 4.78
CA ALA A 99 -4.35 4.87 6.19
C ALA A 99 -3.53 3.68 6.71
N SER A 100 -3.17 2.73 5.83
CA SER A 100 -2.34 1.58 6.24
C SER A 100 -0.95 2.00 6.71
N VAL A 101 -0.37 3.09 6.17
CA VAL A 101 0.99 3.52 6.51
C VAL A 101 1.13 3.91 7.99
N PRO A 102 0.37 4.88 8.55
CA PRO A 102 0.47 5.21 9.96
C PRO A 102 0.11 4.03 10.86
N LEU A 103 -0.87 3.22 10.46
CA LEU A 103 -1.26 2.02 11.21
C LEU A 103 -0.09 1.03 11.35
N ARG A 104 0.61 0.75 10.25
CA ARG A 104 1.81 -0.10 10.22
C ARG A 104 2.91 0.46 11.12
N LEU A 105 3.16 1.77 11.06
CA LEU A 105 4.20 2.41 11.85
C LEU A 105 3.89 2.35 13.35
N ILE A 106 2.64 2.61 13.75
CA ILE A 106 2.20 2.49 15.15
C ILE A 106 2.35 1.04 15.62
N ILE A 107 1.82 0.07 14.86
CA ILE A 107 1.87 -1.34 15.22
C ILE A 107 3.32 -1.83 15.33
N SER A 108 4.19 -1.43 14.40
CA SER A 108 5.61 -1.82 14.39
C SER A 108 6.38 -1.44 15.66
N GLY A 109 5.90 -0.41 16.37
CA GLY A 109 6.50 0.06 17.62
C GLY A 109 6.07 -0.75 18.86
N THR A 110 4.98 -1.51 18.78
CA THR A 110 4.35 -2.19 19.93
C THR A 110 5.11 -3.45 20.37
N GLY A 111 5.01 -3.79 21.66
CA GLY A 111 5.54 -5.03 22.21
C GLY A 111 4.86 -6.28 21.62
N ALA A 112 3.56 -6.19 21.33
CA ALA A 112 2.81 -7.27 20.69
C ALA A 112 3.36 -7.60 19.29
N TRP A 113 3.67 -6.59 18.49
CA TRP A 113 4.31 -6.80 17.18
C TRP A 113 5.68 -7.45 17.33
N ARG A 114 6.49 -7.01 18.29
CA ARG A 114 7.82 -7.61 18.54
C ARG A 114 7.71 -9.09 18.87
N ALA A 115 6.83 -9.46 19.79
CA ALA A 115 6.61 -10.87 20.16
C ALA A 115 6.15 -11.72 18.97
N PHE A 116 5.24 -11.18 18.15
CA PHE A 116 4.79 -11.84 16.92
C PHE A 116 5.91 -11.98 15.88
N ALA A 117 6.69 -10.93 15.67
CA ALA A 117 7.81 -10.94 14.72
C ALA A 117 8.91 -11.91 15.16
N GLU A 118 9.20 -12.01 16.46
CA GLU A 118 10.13 -13.01 17.01
C GLU A 118 9.63 -14.43 16.82
N PHE A 119 8.32 -14.67 17.01
CA PHE A 119 7.72 -15.98 16.75
C PHE A 119 7.85 -16.39 15.27
N LEU A 120 7.68 -15.45 14.33
CA LEU A 120 7.75 -15.76 12.89
C LEU A 120 9.15 -16.10 12.39
N ILE A 121 10.21 -15.61 13.04
CA ILE A 121 11.60 -15.81 12.60
C ILE A 121 12.35 -16.91 13.36
N ARG A 122 11.71 -17.51 14.37
CA ARG A 122 12.21 -18.69 15.08
C ARG A 122 11.86 -19.95 14.30
#